data_AF-A0AAP9LW84-F1
#
_entry.id   AF-A0AAP9LW84-F1
#
_cell.length_a   1.000
_cell.length_b   1.000
_cell.length_c   1.000
_cell.angle_alpha   90.00
_cell.angle_beta   90.00
_cell.angle_gamma   90.00
#
_symmetry.space_group_name_H-M   'P 1'
#
loop_
_entity.id
_entity.type
_entity.pdbx_description
1 polymer ?
#
loop_
_entity_poly.entity_id
_entity_poly.type
_entity_poly.pdbx_seq_one_letter_code
_entity_poly.pdbx_strand_id
1 'polypeptide(L)' 'MEKYMNKPVEYDWTEEDIIAEYVKIKDKKKVAKIFCITVKQVSEILKSRGM' A
#
# COMPACT_ATOMS: atom_id res chain seq x y z
N MET A 1 -10.37 -32.40 14.30
CA MET A 1 -9.73 -31.07 14.19
C MET A 1 -10.16 -30.46 12.88
N GLU A 2 -11.26 -29.71 12.89
CA GLU A 2 -11.73 -29.01 11.68
C GLU A 2 -11.04 -27.66 11.56
N LYS A 3 -10.78 -27.24 10.32
CA LYS A 3 -9.76 -26.28 9.92
C LYS A 3 -10.12 -24.84 10.35
N TYR A 4 -9.41 -24.28 11.33
CA TYR A 4 -9.58 -22.88 11.79
C TYR A 4 -8.43 -21.96 11.34
N MET A 5 -8.11 -21.93 10.05
CA MET A 5 -7.28 -20.85 9.50
C MET A 5 -8.00 -20.23 8.32
N ASN A 6 -8.38 -18.96 8.46
CA ASN A 6 -8.79 -18.15 7.32
C ASN A 6 -7.61 -18.09 6.36
N LYS A 7 -7.89 -18.33 5.07
CA LYS A 7 -6.87 -18.15 4.03
C LYS A 7 -6.38 -16.70 4.05
N PRO A 8 -5.11 -16.44 3.71
CA PRO A 8 -4.62 -15.09 3.51
C PRO A 8 -5.58 -14.35 2.58
N VAL A 9 -6.03 -13.18 3.03
CA VAL A 9 -6.84 -12.29 2.20
C VAL A 9 -5.85 -11.52 1.34
N GLU A 10 -5.89 -11.77 0.04
CA GLU A 10 -5.21 -10.90 -0.92
C GLU A 10 -6.02 -9.60 -1.00
N TYR A 11 -5.38 -8.49 -0.66
CA TYR A 11 -5.97 -7.17 -0.83
C TYR A 11 -5.46 -6.59 -2.14
N ASP A 12 -6.35 -6.54 -3.13
CA ASP A 12 -6.11 -5.81 -4.36
C ASP A 12 -6.22 -4.31 -4.06
N TRP A 13 -5.07 -3.65 -3.90
CA TRP A 13 -4.98 -2.19 -3.84
C TRP A 13 -4.48 -1.64 -5.17
N THR A 14 -4.86 -0.40 -5.45
CA THR A 14 -4.47 0.32 -6.65
C THR A 14 -3.41 1.38 -6.33
N GLU A 15 -2.78 1.93 -7.37
CA GLU A 15 -1.89 3.08 -7.20
C GLU A 15 -2.64 4.28 -6.61
N GLU A 16 -3.92 4.45 -6.98
CA GLU A 16 -4.82 5.48 -6.46
C GLU A 16 -5.02 5.39 -4.95
N ASP A 17 -5.15 4.18 -4.40
CA ASP A 17 -5.26 3.96 -2.96
C ASP A 17 -4.00 4.39 -2.22
N ILE A 18 -2.83 4.06 -2.78
CA ILE A 18 -1.53 4.46 -2.24
C ILE A 18 -1.39 5.99 -2.25
N ILE A 19 -1.82 6.64 -3.33
CA ILE A 19 -1.77 8.09 -3.47
C ILE A 19 -2.71 8.76 -2.47
N ALA A 20 -3.96 8.29 -2.37
CA ALA A 20 -4.94 8.82 -1.44
C ALA A 20 -4.45 8.71 0.00
N GLU A 21 -3.85 7.59 0.37
CA GLU A 21 -3.31 7.38 1.72
C GLU A 21 -2.06 8.23 1.97
N TYR A 22 -1.19 8.38 0.97
CA TYR A 22 -0.06 9.32 1.05
C TYR A 22 -0.51 10.77 1.21
N VAL A 23 -1.60 11.20 0.55
CA VAL A 23 -2.13 12.56 0.70
C VAL A 23 -2.62 12.81 2.13
N LYS A 24 -3.20 11.81 2.81
CA LYS A 24 -3.65 11.91 4.21
C LYS A 24 -2.47 11.91 5.20
N ILE A 25 -1.53 10.98 5.04
CA ILE A 25 -0.48 10.73 6.03
C ILE A 25 0.76 11.61 5.77
N LYS A 26 1.07 11.89 4.50
CA LYS A 26 2.29 12.56 4.01
C LYS A 26 3.60 11.89 4.43
N ASP A 27 3.57 10.59 4.74
CA ASP A 27 4.75 9.78 5.11
C ASP A 27 4.85 8.51 4.27
N LYS A 28 5.88 8.46 3.42
CA LYS A 28 6.13 7.34 2.50
C LYS A 28 6.43 6.03 3.24
N LYS A 29 7.08 6.07 4.40
CA LYS A 29 7.44 4.87 5.18
C LYS A 29 6.22 4.24 5.82
N LYS A 30 5.27 5.06 6.29
CA LYS A 30 4.00 4.57 6.82
C LYS A 30 3.14 3.95 5.73
N VAL A 31 2.99 4.63 4.59
CA VAL A 31 2.24 4.12 3.43
C VAL A 31 2.83 2.80 2.94
N ALA A 32 4.16 2.71 2.79
CA ALA A 32 4.84 1.46 2.42
C ALA A 32 4.49 0.28 3.35
N LYS A 33 4.40 0.51 4.67
CA LYS A 33 4.01 -0.52 5.63
C LYS A 33 2.53 -0.91 5.53
N ILE A 34 1.63 0.03 5.26
CA ILE A 34 0.18 -0.21 5.13
C ILE A 34 -0.09 -1.14 3.94
N PHE A 35 0.50 -0.83 2.78
CA PHE A 35 0.28 -1.58 1.55
C PHE A 35 1.27 -2.74 1.35
N CYS A 36 2.14 -3.00 2.33
CA CYS A 36 3.18 -4.02 2.27
C CYS A 36 4.08 -3.92 1.01
N ILE A 37 4.43 -2.70 0.63
CA ILE A 37 5.35 -2.40 -0.49
C ILE A 37 6.60 -1.70 -0.02
N THR A 38 7.56 -1.51 -0.92
CA THR A 38 8.77 -0.74 -0.63
C THR A 38 8.53 0.76 -0.74
N VAL A 39 9.31 1.55 0.00
CA VAL A 39 9.31 3.02 -0.13
C VAL A 39 9.72 3.46 -1.55
N LYS A 40 10.52 2.65 -2.24
CA LYS A 40 10.90 2.87 -3.65
C LYS A 40 9.66 2.82 -4.54
N GLN A 41 8.84 1.77 -4.42
CA GLN A 41 7.58 1.65 -5.17
C GLN A 41 6.63 2.81 -4.88
N VAL A 42 6.45 3.20 -3.61
CA VAL A 42 5.67 4.40 -3.25
C VAL A 42 6.24 5.63 -3.98
N SER A 43 7.56 5.80 -3.99
CA SER A 43 8.19 6.95 -4.65
C SER A 43 8.05 6.93 -6.17
N GLU A 44 8.06 5.75 -6.81
CA GLU A 44 7.85 5.60 -8.26
C GLU A 44 6.41 5.93 -8.64
N ILE A 45 5.43 5.44 -7.86
CA ILE A 45 4.01 5.75 -8.03
C ILE A 45 3.73 7.24 -7.86
N LEU A 46 4.33 7.89 -6.85
CA LEU A 46 4.17 9.33 -6.67
C LEU A 46 4.75 10.12 -7.85
N LYS A 47 5.94 9.73 -8.32
CA LYS A 47 6.59 10.37 -9.48
C LYS A 47 5.81 10.20 -10.77
N SER A 48 5.22 9.02 -11.04
CA SER A 48 4.42 8.78 -12.24
C SER A 48 3.19 9.69 -12.32
N ARG A 49 2.73 10.21 -11.17
CA ARG A 49 1.61 11.16 -11.05
C ARG A 49 2.04 12.61 -10.87
N GLY A 50 3.33 12.90 -10.96
CA GLY A 50 3.87 14.27 -10.85
C GLY A 50 3.93 14.84 -9.43
N MET A 51 4.01 13.99 -8.39
CA MET A 51 4.16 14.37 -6.98
C MET A 51 5.58 14.19 -6.44
#